data_AF-A0A2T7BE66-F1
#
_entry.id   AF-A0A2T7BE66-F1
#
_cell.length_a   1.000
_cell.length_b   1.000
_cell.length_c   1.000
_cell.angle_alpha   90.00
_cell.angle_beta   90.00
_cell.angle_gamma   90.00
#
_symmetry.space_group_name_H-M   'P 1'
#
loop_
_entity.id
_entity.type
_entity.pdbx_description
1 polymer ?
#
loop_
_entity_poly.entity_id
_entity_poly.type
_entity_poly.pdbx_seq_one_letter_code
_entity_poly.pdbx_strand_id
1 'polypeptide(L)' 'MEITGGSENKPYIQSLQMNGKGYDNTWLPWQAMRNGGSLHVEPGKTPHKNRGTRTAPPSFQ' A
#
# COMPACT_ATOMS: atom_id res chain seq x y z
N MET A 1 8.92 11.52 5.21
CA MET A 1 7.92 10.51 4.83
C MET A 1 7.39 9.91 6.11
N GLU A 2 6.08 9.80 6.23
CA GLU A 2 5.42 9.25 7.40
C GLU A 2 4.69 7.96 7.03
N ILE A 3 4.80 6.94 7.88
CA ILE A 3 4.08 5.68 7.73
C ILE A 3 3.31 5.47 9.03
N THR A 4 2.00 5.38 8.92
CA THR A 4 1.10 5.19 10.06
C THR A 4 0.23 3.94 9.87
N GLY A 5 -0.35 3.49 10.98
CA GLY A 5 -1.03 2.21 11.05
C GLY A 5 -0.04 1.06 11.24
N GLY A 6 -0.44 -0.14 10.83
CA GLY A 6 0.31 -1.36 11.13
C GLY A 6 0.00 -1.96 12.50
N SER A 7 0.38 -3.22 12.69
CA SER A 7 0.12 -3.97 13.92
C SER A 7 0.98 -5.22 13.96
N GLU A 8 1.58 -5.51 15.12
CA GLU A 8 2.43 -6.67 15.35
C GLU A 8 1.67 -8.01 15.18
N ASN A 9 0.35 -8.01 15.41
CA ASN A 9 -0.48 -9.22 15.40
C ASN A 9 -1.35 -9.36 14.14
N LYS A 10 -1.19 -8.46 13.17
CA LYS A 10 -2.04 -8.37 11.96
C LYS A 10 -1.14 -8.16 10.73
N PRO A 11 -0.53 -9.24 10.21
CA PRO A 11 0.55 -9.12 9.21
C PRO A 11 0.05 -8.78 7.80
N TYR A 12 -1.26 -8.70 7.55
CA TYR A 12 -1.80 -8.49 6.20
C TYR A 12 -2.29 -7.06 5.98
N ILE A 13 -1.91 -6.47 4.84
CA ILE A 13 -2.42 -5.16 4.42
C ILE A 13 -3.84 -5.34 3.85
N GLN A 14 -4.84 -4.76 4.51
CA GLN A 14 -6.24 -4.75 4.04
C GLN A 14 -6.49 -3.58 3.08
N SER A 15 -5.98 -2.40 3.41
CA SER A 15 -6.01 -1.25 2.54
C SER A 15 -4.77 -0.38 2.74
N LEU A 16 -4.47 0.44 1.74
CA LEU A 16 -3.38 1.41 1.78
C LEU A 16 -3.92 2.74 1.30
N GLN A 17 -3.53 3.82 1.96
CA GLN A 17 -3.77 5.17 1.49
C GLN A 17 -2.44 5.88 1.30
N MET A 18 -2.30 6.59 0.19
CA MET A 18 -1.16 7.45 -0.11
C MET A 18 -1.65 8.89 -0.15
N ASN A 19 -1.12 9.74 0.72
CA ASN A 19 -1.53 11.14 0.85
C ASN A 19 -3.06 11.28 1.00
N GLY A 20 -3.67 10.41 1.81
CA GLY A 20 -5.12 10.36 2.06
C GLY A 20 -5.99 9.78 0.94
N LYS A 21 -5.40 9.31 -0.17
CA LYS A 21 -6.13 8.68 -1.28
C LYS A 21 -5.95 7.17 -1.28
N GLY A 22 -7.04 6.43 -1.48
CA GLY A 22 -7.01 4.97 -1.60
C GLY A 22 -6.04 4.50 -2.68
N TYR A 23 -5.22 3.51 -2.35
CA TYR A 23 -4.14 3.02 -3.19
C TYR A 23 -4.12 1.48 -3.20
N ASP A 24 -4.34 0.89 -4.38
CA ASP A 24 -4.48 -0.56 -4.51
C ASP A 24 -3.27 -1.25 -5.17
N ASN A 25 -2.36 -0.50 -5.80
CA ASN A 25 -1.18 -1.13 -6.43
C ASN A 25 -0.25 -1.78 -5.39
N THR A 26 0.50 -2.77 -5.85
CA THR A 26 1.49 -3.51 -5.07
C THR A 26 2.90 -2.90 -5.12
N TRP A 27 3.06 -1.76 -5.78
CA TRP A 27 4.30 -1.03 -5.96
C TRP A 27 4.05 0.47 -5.80
N LEU A 28 5.08 1.24 -5.47
CA LEU A 28 4.97 2.70 -5.29
C LEU A 28 5.80 3.42 -6.37
N PRO A 29 5.20 4.33 -7.16
CA PRO A 29 5.96 5.13 -8.12
C PRO A 29 6.88 6.11 -7.37
N TRP A 30 8.15 6.18 -7.79
CA TRP A 30 9.12 7.12 -7.21
C TRP A 30 8.61 8.57 -7.23
N GLN A 31 7.95 8.99 -8.31
CA GLN A 31 7.40 10.33 -8.45
C GLN A 31 6.38 10.69 -7.35
N ALA A 32 5.71 9.69 -6.77
CA ALA A 32 4.76 9.91 -5.68
C ALA A 32 5.43 9.99 -4.30
N MET A 33 6.69 9.54 -4.17
CA MET A 33 7.45 9.55 -2.92
C MET A 33 8.54 10.61 -2.86
N ARG A 34 9.04 11.10 -4.01
CA ARG A 34 10.21 12.00 -4.10
C ARG A 34 10.10 13.31 -3.31
N ASN A 35 8.87 13.79 -3.08
CA ASN A 35 8.61 15.04 -2.35
C ASN A 35 8.17 14.80 -0.90
N GLY A 36 8.33 13.57 -0.38
CA GLY A 36 7.70 13.15 0.85
C GLY A 36 6.23 12.83 0.68
N GLY A 37 5.54 12.60 1.79
CA GLY A 37 4.14 12.17 1.82
C GLY A 37 3.84 11.28 3.03
N SER A 38 2.59 10.83 3.09
CA SER A 38 2.09 9.90 4.11
C SER A 38 1.57 8.60 3.48
N LEU A 39 1.89 7.49 4.13
CA LEU A 39 1.26 6.19 3.89
C LEU A 39 0.48 5.79 5.14
N HIS A 40 -0.77 5.39 4.93
CA HIS A 40 -1.61 4.83 5.98
C HIS A 40 -1.96 3.39 5.63
N VAL A 41 -1.55 2.46 6.48
CA VAL A 41 -1.75 1.02 6.29
C VAL A 41 -2.83 0.54 7.25
N GLU A 42 -3.88 -0.10 6.72
CA GLU A 42 -4.88 -0.79 7.53
C GLU A 42 -4.53 -2.28 7.67
N PRO A 43 -4.11 -2.75 8.85
CA PRO A 43 -3.67 -4.13 9.04
C PRO A 43 -4.83 -5.07 9.38
N GLY A 44 -4.73 -6.34 8.95
CA GLY A 44 -5.71 -7.39 9.20
C GLY A 44 -5.05 -8.73 9.58
N LYS A 45 -5.85 -9.60 10.21
CA LYS A 45 -5.41 -10.95 10.63
C LYS A 45 -5.47 -11.99 9.52
N THR A 46 -6.20 -11.71 8.44
CA THR A 46 -6.40 -12.63 7.31
C THR A 46 -6.01 -11.98 5.98
N PRO A 47 -5.58 -12.75 4.98
CA PRO A 47 -5.23 -12.21 3.67
C PRO A 47 -6.43 -11.56 2.96
N HIS A 48 -6.24 -10.36 2.42
CA HIS A 48 -7.23 -9.71 1.54
C HIS A 48 -7.03 -10.18 0.09
N LYS A 49 -7.73 -11.24 -0.32
CA LYS A 49 -7.48 -11.95 -1.59
C LYS A 49 -7.74 -11.11 -2.86
N ASN A 50 -8.46 -10.00 -2.74
CA ASN A 50 -8.83 -9.15 -3.88
C ASN A 50 -7.99 -7.87 -3.98
N ARG A 51 -7.07 -7.62 -3.04
CA ARG A 51 -6.27 -6.39 -3.02
C ARG A 51 -5.09 -6.53 -3.99
N GLY A 52 -4.82 -5.50 -4.79
CA GLY A 52 -3.62 -5.43 -5.64
C GLY A 52 -3.53 -6.51 -6.72
N THR A 53 -4.67 -7.12 -7.09
CA THR A 53 -4.76 -8.12 -8.17
C THR A 53 -5.05 -7.49 -9.53
N ARG A 54 -5.44 -6.22 -9.55
CA ARG A 54 -5.99 -5.55 -10.74
C ARG A 54 -4.93 -4.99 -11.69
N THR A 55 -3.75 -4.66 -11.17
CA THR A 55 -2.68 -4.02 -11.94
C THR A 55 -1.35 -4.67 -11.55
N ALA A 56 -0.72 -5.32 -12.53
CA ALA A 56 0.59 -5.92 -12.34
C ALA A 56 1.66 -4.82 -12.18
N PRO A 57 2.75 -5.10 -11.43
CA PRO A 57 3.91 -4.24 -11.44
C PRO A 57 4.55 -4.19 -12.85
N PRO A 58 5.21 -3.09 -13.22
CA PRO A 58 5.93 -2.99 -14.48
C PRO A 58 6.98 -4.10 -14.62
N SER A 59 7.05 -4.71 -15.80
CA SER A 59 8.07 -5.68 -16.19
C SER A 59 8.73 -5.26 -17.51
N PHE A 60 9.92 -5.77 -17.78
CA PHE A 60 10.54 -5.64 -19.10
C PHE A 60 9.70 -6.39 -20.15
N GLN A 61 9.63 -5.86 -21.37
CA GLN A 61 9.00 -6.54 -22.52
C GLN A 61 10.06 -7.11 -23.46
#